data_AF-A0A932A3J5-F1
#
_entry.id   AF-A0A932A3J5-F1
#
_cell.length_a   1.000
_cell.length_b   1.000
_cell.length_c   1.000
_cell.angle_alpha   90.00
_cell.angle_beta   90.00
_cell.angle_gamma   90.00
#
_symmetry.space_group_name_H-M   'P 1'
#
loop_
_entity.id
_entity.type
_entity.pdbx_description
1 polymer ?
#
loop_
_entity_poly.entity_id
_entity_poly.type
_entity_poly.pdbx_seq_one_letter_code
_entity_poly.pdbx_strand_id
1 'polypeptide(L)'
;LNENKDKVLFAAEELEGVPEWLRKDLKQAEGGQYIVPVKPDYYVPIMENATRSETRKRMYMAWVSREAPRNIHILERAIEIRTELAHLLGYSTWMDYRTDGRMAQNAETVRVFLESLRGKLAQKAQEDLGALVALKREMTGDQTASSIEMWEKDYYANQLKKRLFSFDPEEVREYFPASRVVEGTLKIYSNLFGVIFQEVEKPDVWSEGVRLFDVLDTNLSASSGRYCR
;
A
#
# COMPACT_ATOMS: atom_id res chain seq x y z
N LEU A 1 -13.11 -0.71 -4.20
CA LEU A 1 -12.24 -0.11 -3.15
C LEU A 1 -12.66 1.32 -2.81
N ASN A 2 -12.89 2.21 -3.79
CA ASN A 2 -13.30 3.60 -3.54
C ASN A 2 -14.73 3.79 -2.98
N GLU A 3 -15.56 2.75 -2.97
CA GLU A 3 -16.95 2.80 -2.51
C GLU A 3 -17.13 2.51 -1.02
N ASN A 4 -16.11 1.98 -0.33
CA ASN A 4 -16.19 1.72 1.09
C ASN A 4 -16.24 3.07 1.85
N LYS A 5 -17.28 3.22 2.68
CA LYS A 5 -17.56 4.45 3.45
C LYS A 5 -17.27 4.27 4.94
N ASP A 6 -16.55 3.21 5.30
CA ASP A 6 -16.21 2.93 6.69
C ASP A 6 -15.37 4.07 7.25
N LYS A 7 -15.66 4.39 8.50
CA LYS A 7 -15.04 5.49 9.24
C LYS A 7 -14.82 5.07 10.68
N VAL A 8 -13.75 5.59 11.28
CA VAL A 8 -13.46 5.46 12.70
C VAL A 8 -13.45 6.86 13.31
N LEU A 9 -14.04 7.02 14.49
CA LEU A 9 -14.05 8.28 15.21
C LEU A 9 -12.95 8.29 16.26
N PHE A 10 -12.12 9.33 16.27
CA PHE A 10 -11.07 9.48 17.28
C PHE A 10 -11.16 10.84 17.97
N ALA A 11 -10.90 10.86 19.27
CA ALA A 11 -10.67 12.13 19.97
C ALA A 11 -9.30 12.73 19.57
N ALA A 12 -9.10 14.02 19.84
CA ALA A 12 -7.85 14.71 19.47
C ALA A 12 -6.62 14.07 20.13
N GLU A 13 -6.76 13.63 21.37
CA GLU A 13 -5.72 13.01 22.17
C GLU A 13 -5.39 11.60 21.66
N GLU A 14 -6.35 10.93 21.02
CA GLU A 14 -6.14 9.61 20.42
C GLU A 14 -5.26 9.66 19.16
N LEU A 15 -5.18 10.82 18.51
CA LEU A 15 -4.39 11.05 17.29
C LEU A 15 -3.00 11.63 17.58
N GLU A 16 -2.49 11.46 18.79
CA GLU A 16 -1.13 11.83 19.16
C GLU A 16 -0.09 11.12 18.26
N GLY A 17 0.90 11.88 17.77
CA GLY A 17 1.91 11.41 16.83
C GLY A 17 1.50 11.41 15.36
N VAL A 18 0.19 11.49 15.06
CA VAL A 18 -0.29 11.53 13.67
C VAL A 18 0.14 12.86 13.00
N PRO A 19 0.66 12.83 11.75
CA PRO A 19 1.12 14.02 11.05
C PRO A 19 0.09 15.14 11.01
N GLU A 20 0.54 16.38 11.17
CA GLU A 20 -0.35 17.54 11.26
C GLU A 20 -1.15 17.78 9.97
N TRP A 21 -0.53 17.56 8.80
CA TRP A 21 -1.22 17.68 7.52
C TRP A 21 -2.45 16.77 7.46
N LEU A 22 -2.31 15.53 7.96
CA LEU A 22 -3.42 14.59 7.97
C LEU A 22 -4.52 15.06 8.93
N ARG A 23 -4.15 15.52 10.13
CA ARG A 23 -5.11 16.01 11.13
C ARG A 23 -5.90 17.23 10.64
N LYS A 24 -5.29 18.11 9.84
CA LYS A 24 -5.94 19.28 9.24
C LYS A 24 -6.98 18.90 8.18
N ASP A 25 -6.75 17.81 7.46
CA ASP A 25 -7.64 17.33 6.40
C ASP A 25 -8.85 16.54 6.95
N LEU A 26 -8.86 16.20 8.24
CA LEU A 26 -9.94 15.45 8.87
C LEU A 26 -11.13 16.35 9.22
N LYS A 27 -12.32 15.88 8.85
CA LYS A 27 -13.58 16.50 9.27
C LYS A 27 -13.88 16.13 10.72
N GLN A 28 -14.55 17.02 11.45
CA GLN A 28 -15.04 16.75 12.80
C GLN A 28 -16.52 16.36 12.78
N ALA A 29 -16.90 15.43 13.65
CA ALA A 29 -18.29 15.06 13.92
C ALA A 29 -18.92 16.00 14.96
N GLU A 30 -20.25 15.96 15.09
CA GLU A 30 -20.95 16.57 16.21
C GLU A 30 -20.44 15.95 17.52
N GLY A 31 -19.77 16.74 18.35
CA GLY A 31 -19.05 16.27 19.55
C GLY A 31 -17.52 16.40 19.50
N GLY A 32 -16.95 16.94 18.41
CA GLY A 32 -15.53 17.31 18.33
C GLY A 32 -14.56 16.18 18.03
N GLN A 33 -15.05 14.95 17.82
CA GLN A 33 -14.23 13.83 17.37
C GLN A 33 -13.89 13.95 15.88
N TYR A 34 -12.69 13.54 15.50
CA TYR A 34 -12.26 13.46 14.12
C TYR A 34 -12.83 12.23 13.43
N ILE A 35 -13.39 12.43 12.23
CA ILE A 35 -13.90 11.39 11.35
C ILE A 35 -12.75 10.93 10.45
N VAL A 36 -12.21 9.74 10.70
CA VAL A 36 -11.13 9.16 9.92
C VAL A 36 -11.70 8.12 8.93
N PRO A 37 -11.63 8.34 7.61
CA PRO A 37 -12.00 7.35 6.61
C PRO A 37 -11.04 6.15 6.60
N VAL A 38 -11.55 4.94 6.39
CA VAL A 38 -10.73 3.72 6.30
C VAL A 38 -10.14 3.54 4.90
N LYS A 39 -9.35 4.55 4.47
CA LYS A 39 -8.67 4.62 3.16
C LYS A 39 -7.14 4.66 3.32
N PRO A 40 -6.37 4.20 2.30
CA PRO A 40 -4.91 4.08 2.41
C PRO A 40 -4.23 5.37 2.92
N ASP A 41 -4.67 6.52 2.41
CA ASP A 41 -4.11 7.84 2.70
C ASP A 41 -4.23 8.25 4.18
N TYR A 42 -5.20 7.68 4.91
CA TYR A 42 -5.36 7.89 6.35
C TYR A 42 -4.82 6.70 7.15
N TYR A 43 -4.98 5.48 6.65
CA TYR A 43 -4.54 4.26 7.31
C TYR A 43 -3.04 4.24 7.53
N VAL A 44 -2.24 4.41 6.46
CA VAL A 44 -0.78 4.26 6.53
C VAL A 44 -0.16 5.25 7.53
N PRO A 45 -0.43 6.58 7.46
CA PRO A 45 0.20 7.50 8.39
C PRO A 45 -0.23 7.29 9.85
N ILE A 46 -1.47 6.84 10.10
CA ILE A 46 -1.93 6.49 11.46
C ILE A 46 -1.19 5.25 11.98
N MET A 47 -1.05 4.21 11.16
CA MET A 47 -0.37 2.98 11.59
C MET A 47 1.12 3.20 11.83
N GLU A 48 1.76 4.08 11.07
CA GLU A 48 3.20 4.38 11.20
C GLU A 48 3.53 5.38 12.31
N ASN A 49 2.60 6.28 12.68
CA ASN A 49 2.95 7.41 13.55
C ASN A 49 2.09 7.55 14.82
N ALA A 50 0.86 7.01 14.88
CA ALA A 50 0.03 7.17 16.07
C ALA A 50 0.70 6.49 17.28
N THR A 51 0.96 7.24 18.35
CA THR A 51 1.72 6.75 19.51
C THR A 51 0.92 5.72 20.31
N ARG A 52 -0.39 5.94 20.44
CA ARG A 52 -1.30 5.07 21.20
C ARG A 52 -1.59 3.76 20.44
N SER A 53 -1.27 2.63 21.08
CA SER A 53 -1.50 1.29 20.51
C SER A 53 -2.98 1.03 20.22
N GLU A 54 -3.89 1.53 21.07
CA GLU A 54 -5.34 1.35 20.87
C GLU A 54 -5.87 2.08 19.63
N THR A 55 -5.34 3.27 19.32
CA THR A 55 -5.68 3.99 18.07
C THR A 55 -5.33 3.15 16.86
N ARG A 56 -4.10 2.62 16.83
CA ARG A 56 -3.64 1.73 15.74
C ARG A 56 -4.47 0.46 15.67
N LYS A 57 -4.81 -0.15 16.81
CA LYS A 57 -5.64 -1.36 16.87
C LYS A 57 -7.03 -1.12 16.29
N ARG A 58 -7.71 -0.06 16.70
CA ARG A 58 -9.05 0.30 16.18
C ARG A 58 -9.01 0.55 14.67
N MET A 59 -7.99 1.28 14.19
CA MET A 59 -7.81 1.54 12.77
C MET A 59 -7.49 0.26 11.98
N TYR A 60 -6.62 -0.59 12.50
CA TYR A 60 -6.28 -1.91 11.94
C TYR A 60 -7.50 -2.81 11.83
N MET A 61 -8.30 -2.95 12.90
CA MET A 61 -9.49 -3.78 12.90
C MET A 61 -10.51 -3.29 11.88
N ALA A 62 -10.74 -1.97 11.80
CA ALA A 62 -11.61 -1.39 10.78
C ALA A 62 -11.08 -1.68 9.36
N TRP A 63 -9.76 -1.59 9.15
CA TRP A 63 -9.13 -1.83 7.85
C TRP A 63 -9.24 -3.28 7.35
N VAL A 64 -8.97 -4.26 8.22
CA VAL A 64 -8.98 -5.69 7.85
C VAL A 64 -10.38 -6.29 7.78
N SER A 65 -11.38 -5.65 8.39
CA SER A 65 -12.78 -6.11 8.39
C SER A 65 -13.66 -5.49 7.30
N ARG A 66 -13.10 -4.60 6.47
CA ARG A 66 -13.86 -3.92 5.39
C ARG A 66 -14.56 -4.91 4.49
N GLU A 67 -15.87 -4.71 4.32
CA GLU A 67 -16.75 -5.52 3.47
C GLU A 67 -16.71 -7.02 3.79
N ALA A 68 -16.15 -7.44 4.94
CA ALA A 68 -15.87 -8.86 5.20
C ALA A 68 -17.13 -9.75 5.11
N PRO A 69 -18.28 -9.42 5.73
CA PRO A 69 -19.47 -10.28 5.62
C PRO A 69 -19.94 -10.52 4.19
N ARG A 70 -19.85 -9.49 3.32
CA ARG A 70 -20.23 -9.60 1.92
C ARG A 70 -19.19 -10.35 1.10
N ASN A 71 -17.91 -10.00 1.29
CA ASN A 71 -16.82 -10.53 0.48
C ASN A 71 -16.48 -11.98 0.81
N ILE A 72 -16.72 -12.45 2.04
CA ILE A 72 -16.53 -13.86 2.42
C ILE A 72 -17.39 -14.75 1.52
N HIS A 73 -18.70 -14.48 1.42
CA HIS A 73 -19.60 -15.29 0.59
C HIS A 73 -19.27 -15.22 -0.91
N ILE A 74 -18.86 -14.05 -1.40
CA ILE A 74 -18.41 -13.90 -2.79
C ILE A 74 -17.15 -14.73 -3.03
N LEU A 75 -16.20 -14.74 -2.08
CA LEU A 75 -14.96 -15.48 -2.20
C LEU A 75 -15.20 -16.99 -2.17
N GLU A 76 -16.05 -17.48 -1.26
CA GLU A 76 -16.47 -18.88 -1.19
C GLU A 76 -17.04 -19.33 -2.54
N ARG A 77 -18.02 -18.59 -3.07
CA ARG A 77 -18.63 -18.91 -4.36
C ARG A 77 -17.62 -18.82 -5.51
N ALA A 78 -16.71 -17.86 -5.48
CA ALA A 78 -15.67 -17.73 -6.49
C ALA A 78 -14.70 -18.92 -6.49
N ILE A 79 -14.35 -19.47 -5.32
CA ILE A 79 -13.48 -20.65 -5.20
C ILE A 79 -14.17 -21.87 -5.80
N GLU A 80 -15.46 -22.08 -5.51
CA GLU A 80 -16.24 -23.18 -6.09
C GLU A 80 -16.27 -23.10 -7.62
N ILE A 81 -16.69 -21.95 -8.17
CA ILE A 81 -16.82 -21.75 -9.62
C ILE A 81 -15.47 -21.92 -10.32
N ARG A 82 -14.39 -21.38 -9.73
CA ARG A 82 -13.04 -21.50 -10.30
C ARG A 82 -12.56 -22.95 -10.32
N THR A 83 -12.91 -23.72 -9.30
CA THR A 83 -12.57 -25.15 -9.21
C THR A 83 -13.33 -25.95 -10.27
N GLU A 84 -14.63 -25.72 -10.40
CA GLU A 84 -15.47 -26.34 -11.44
C GLU A 84 -14.95 -26.00 -12.85
N LEU A 85 -14.67 -24.72 -13.12
CA LEU A 85 -14.16 -24.26 -14.41
C LEU A 85 -12.82 -24.91 -14.77
N ALA A 86 -11.90 -25.07 -13.81
CA ALA A 86 -10.62 -25.72 -14.05
C ALA A 86 -10.81 -27.18 -14.48
N HIS A 87 -11.65 -27.93 -13.77
CA HIS A 87 -11.93 -29.33 -14.10
C HIS A 87 -12.63 -29.49 -15.45
N LEU A 88 -13.61 -28.62 -15.77
CA LEU A 88 -14.29 -28.63 -17.06
C LEU A 88 -13.33 -28.40 -18.24
N LEU A 89 -12.28 -27.61 -18.02
CA LEU A 89 -11.25 -27.33 -19.01
C LEU A 89 -10.11 -28.37 -19.00
N GLY A 90 -10.20 -29.42 -18.19
CA GLY A 90 -9.22 -30.51 -18.13
C GLY A 90 -8.00 -30.25 -17.24
N TYR A 91 -8.02 -29.21 -16.41
CA TYR A 91 -6.95 -28.89 -15.46
C TYR A 91 -7.24 -29.46 -14.07
N SER A 92 -6.19 -29.86 -13.34
CA SER A 92 -6.33 -30.39 -11.97
C SER A 92 -6.69 -29.34 -10.93
N THR A 93 -6.24 -28.10 -11.11
CA THR A 93 -6.55 -26.99 -10.22
C THR A 93 -6.78 -25.69 -10.99
N TRP A 94 -7.46 -24.73 -10.35
CA TRP A 94 -7.56 -23.37 -10.89
C TRP A 94 -6.20 -22.71 -11.10
N MET A 95 -5.21 -23.06 -10.27
CA MET A 95 -3.87 -22.52 -10.39
C MET A 95 -3.20 -23.04 -11.67
N ASP A 96 -3.28 -24.34 -11.96
CA ASP A 96 -2.70 -24.90 -13.20
C ASP A 96 -3.29 -24.23 -14.45
N TYR A 97 -4.61 -24.04 -14.49
CA TYR A 97 -5.27 -23.29 -15.55
C TYR A 97 -4.76 -21.83 -15.65
N ARG A 98 -4.56 -21.16 -14.51
CA ARG A 98 -4.15 -19.74 -14.49
C ARG A 98 -2.67 -19.52 -14.79
N THR A 99 -1.82 -20.51 -14.57
CA THR A 99 -0.39 -20.45 -14.93
C THR A 99 -0.10 -20.95 -16.33
N ASP A 100 -1.04 -21.59 -17.00
CA ASP A 100 -0.85 -21.98 -18.39
C ASP A 100 -0.56 -20.75 -19.26
N GLY A 101 0.45 -20.86 -20.13
CA GLY A 101 0.99 -19.75 -20.92
C GLY A 101 1.78 -18.69 -20.12
N ARG A 102 1.97 -18.85 -18.79
CA ARG A 102 2.82 -17.96 -17.98
C ARG A 102 4.18 -18.60 -17.72
N MET A 103 5.17 -17.77 -17.38
CA MET A 103 6.53 -18.20 -17.05
C MET A 103 6.59 -19.25 -15.92
N ALA A 104 5.66 -19.20 -14.96
CA ALA A 104 5.61 -20.17 -13.87
C ALA A 104 4.97 -21.52 -14.23
N GLN A 105 4.27 -21.62 -15.37
CA GLN A 105 3.73 -22.84 -15.99
C GLN A 105 2.68 -23.64 -15.20
N ASN A 106 2.88 -23.95 -13.93
CA ASN A 106 1.99 -24.79 -13.12
C ASN A 106 2.02 -24.41 -11.62
N ALA A 107 1.07 -24.97 -10.86
CA ALA A 107 0.92 -24.71 -9.44
C ALA A 107 2.14 -25.18 -8.61
N GLU A 108 2.73 -26.31 -8.99
CA GLU A 108 3.89 -26.90 -8.29
C GLU A 108 5.12 -26.01 -8.35
N THR A 109 5.41 -25.44 -9.52
CA THR A 109 6.53 -24.50 -9.70
C THR A 109 6.37 -23.27 -8.82
N VAL A 110 5.14 -22.72 -8.72
CA VAL A 110 4.84 -21.61 -7.81
C VAL A 110 5.06 -22.02 -6.36
N ARG A 111 4.58 -23.20 -5.96
CA ARG A 111 4.73 -23.72 -4.58
C ARG A 111 6.20 -23.87 -4.20
N VAL A 112 7.01 -24.54 -5.03
CA VAL A 112 8.45 -24.74 -4.81
C VAL A 112 9.18 -23.40 -4.70
N PHE A 113 8.86 -22.44 -5.57
CA PHE A 113 9.44 -21.10 -5.51
C PHE A 113 9.14 -20.40 -4.17
N LEU A 114 7.88 -20.40 -3.73
CA LEU A 114 7.47 -19.75 -2.47
C LEU A 114 8.08 -20.45 -1.25
N GLU A 115 8.19 -21.77 -1.25
CA GLU A 115 8.83 -22.52 -0.16
C GLU A 115 10.33 -22.27 -0.09
N SER A 116 11.01 -22.23 -1.24
CA SER A 116 12.43 -21.87 -1.33
C SER A 116 12.66 -20.45 -0.78
N LEU A 117 11.80 -19.51 -1.16
CA LEU A 117 11.89 -18.13 -0.69
C LEU A 117 11.65 -18.03 0.82
N ARG A 118 10.65 -18.74 1.35
CA ARG A 118 10.39 -18.82 2.80
C ARG A 118 11.61 -19.31 3.56
N GLY A 119 12.27 -20.38 3.07
CA GLY A 119 13.48 -20.91 3.70
C GLY A 119 14.63 -19.89 3.72
N LYS A 120 14.85 -19.18 2.62
CA LYS A 120 15.92 -18.17 2.49
C LYS A 120 15.68 -16.92 3.34
N LEU A 121 14.41 -16.53 3.55
CA LEU A 121 14.05 -15.32 4.31
C LEU A 121 13.82 -15.58 5.81
N ALA A 122 13.72 -16.84 6.24
CA ALA A 122 13.31 -17.20 7.60
C ALA A 122 14.22 -16.58 8.68
N GLN A 123 15.53 -16.70 8.54
CA GLN A 123 16.48 -16.15 9.51
C GLN A 123 16.36 -14.63 9.58
N LYS A 124 16.39 -13.94 8.44
CA LYS A 124 16.29 -12.48 8.39
C LYS A 124 14.96 -11.98 8.97
N ALA A 125 13.86 -12.67 8.70
CA ALA A 125 12.56 -12.33 9.27
C ALA A 125 12.54 -12.47 10.80
N GLN A 126 13.19 -13.48 11.37
CA GLN A 126 13.33 -13.64 12.81
C GLN A 126 14.19 -12.53 13.44
N GLU A 127 15.31 -12.16 12.80
CA GLU A 127 16.16 -11.05 13.22
C GLU A 127 15.40 -9.71 13.22
N ASP A 128 14.65 -9.44 12.14
CA ASP A 128 13.88 -8.20 12.00
C ASP A 128 12.75 -8.13 13.04
N LEU A 129 12.02 -9.22 13.27
CA LEU A 129 11.01 -9.28 14.35
C LEU A 129 11.64 -9.12 15.74
N GLY A 130 12.81 -9.74 15.96
CA GLY A 130 13.57 -9.60 17.20
C GLY A 130 13.97 -8.15 17.47
N ALA A 131 14.41 -7.42 16.45
CA ALA A 131 14.73 -6.00 16.55
C ALA A 131 13.51 -5.15 16.94
N LEU A 132 12.33 -5.45 16.35
CA LEU A 132 11.09 -4.76 16.72
C LEU A 132 10.66 -5.06 18.16
N VAL A 133 10.74 -6.31 18.60
CA VAL A 133 10.43 -6.69 20.00
C VAL A 133 11.39 -6.01 20.98
N ALA A 134 12.69 -5.98 20.67
CA ALA A 134 13.68 -5.28 21.49
C ALA A 134 13.35 -3.79 21.61
N LEU A 135 13.00 -3.14 20.48
CA LEU A 135 12.58 -1.75 20.47
C LEU A 135 11.30 -1.51 21.28
N LYS A 136 10.31 -2.40 21.19
CA LYS A 136 9.10 -2.34 22.01
C LYS A 136 9.43 -2.38 23.49
N ARG A 137 10.24 -3.34 23.95
CA ARG A 137 10.68 -3.45 25.36
C ARG A 137 11.37 -2.18 25.85
N GLU A 138 12.23 -1.61 25.02
CA GLU A 138 12.95 -0.38 25.35
C GLU A 138 11.99 0.81 25.48
N MET A 139 11.07 0.99 24.53
CA MET A 139 10.16 2.14 24.49
C MET A 139 9.07 2.07 25.56
N THR A 140 8.58 0.88 25.92
CA THR A 140 7.50 0.71 26.90
C THR A 140 8.00 0.40 28.31
N GLY A 141 9.25 -0.02 28.46
CA GLY A 141 9.80 -0.57 29.71
C GLY A 141 9.32 -1.98 30.04
N ASP A 142 8.40 -2.56 29.25
CA ASP A 142 7.88 -3.91 29.47
C ASP A 142 8.87 -4.96 28.95
N GLN A 143 9.70 -5.49 29.84
CA GLN A 143 10.67 -6.54 29.53
C GLN A 143 10.03 -7.90 29.19
N THR A 144 8.74 -8.09 29.48
CA THR A 144 8.03 -9.34 29.23
C THR A 144 7.51 -9.44 27.80
N ALA A 145 7.45 -8.34 27.06
CA ALA A 145 6.99 -8.32 25.67
C ALA A 145 7.80 -9.31 24.81
N SER A 146 7.15 -10.28 24.18
CA SER A 146 7.80 -11.34 23.38
C SER A 146 7.40 -11.30 21.90
N SER A 147 6.42 -10.47 21.55
CA SER A 147 5.85 -10.38 20.21
C SER A 147 5.48 -8.94 19.85
N ILE A 148 5.27 -8.75 18.54
CA ILE A 148 4.72 -7.54 17.94
C ILE A 148 3.36 -7.90 17.37
N GLU A 149 2.33 -7.17 17.78
CA GLU A 149 1.00 -7.35 17.24
C GLU A 149 0.90 -6.74 15.84
N MET A 150 -0.08 -7.20 15.05
CA MET A 150 -0.22 -6.76 13.66
C MET A 150 -0.41 -5.24 13.52
N TRP A 151 -1.09 -4.61 14.49
CA TRP A 151 -1.28 -3.15 14.52
C TRP A 151 -0.10 -2.37 15.10
N GLU A 152 0.94 -3.05 15.55
CA GLU A 152 2.15 -2.45 16.11
C GLU A 152 3.33 -2.47 15.14
N LYS A 153 3.31 -3.39 14.16
CA LYS A 153 4.40 -3.62 13.23
C LYS A 153 4.87 -2.35 12.52
N ASP A 154 3.95 -1.62 11.90
CA ASP A 154 4.29 -0.44 11.07
C ASP A 154 4.86 0.69 11.94
N TYR A 155 4.29 0.90 13.13
CA TYR A 155 4.79 1.88 14.10
C TYR A 155 6.22 1.58 14.53
N TYR A 156 6.50 0.37 15.03
CA TYR A 156 7.86 0.04 15.49
C TYR A 156 8.85 -0.02 14.32
N ALA A 157 8.43 -0.45 13.12
CA ALA A 157 9.27 -0.38 11.94
C ALA A 157 9.64 1.06 11.56
N ASN A 158 8.69 2.00 11.65
CA ASN A 158 8.93 3.42 11.43
C ASN A 158 9.88 3.99 12.50
N GLN A 159 9.65 3.71 13.79
CA GLN A 159 10.53 4.14 14.88
C GLN A 159 11.95 3.58 14.73
N LEU A 160 12.09 2.31 14.32
CA LEU A 160 13.39 1.69 14.06
C LEU A 160 14.10 2.37 12.89
N LYS A 161 13.40 2.70 11.79
CA LYS A 161 13.98 3.44 10.66
C LYS A 161 14.49 4.82 11.09
N LYS A 162 13.68 5.57 11.85
CA LYS A 162 14.08 6.89 12.38
C LYS A 162 15.34 6.80 13.24
N ARG A 163 15.47 5.75 14.06
CA ARG A 163 16.64 5.55 14.93
C ARG A 163 17.88 5.08 14.19
N LEU A 164 17.76 4.10 13.31
CA LEU A 164 18.92 3.48 12.65
C LEU A 164 19.48 4.34 11.51
N PHE A 165 18.62 5.08 10.82
CA PHE A 165 19.00 5.78 9.59
C PHE A 165 18.79 7.29 9.67
N SER A 166 18.33 7.82 10.81
CA SER A 166 17.93 9.24 10.95
C SER A 166 17.00 9.68 9.81
N PHE A 167 16.14 8.75 9.37
CA PHE A 167 15.28 8.92 8.19
C PHE A 167 13.83 9.05 8.64
N ASP A 168 13.23 10.22 8.39
CA ASP A 168 11.80 10.44 8.60
C ASP A 168 11.08 10.56 7.25
N PRO A 169 10.19 9.60 6.89
CA PRO A 169 9.39 9.69 5.68
C PRO A 169 8.60 11.00 5.54
N GLU A 170 8.16 11.59 6.66
CA GLU A 170 7.39 12.83 6.66
C GLU A 170 8.26 14.05 6.31
N GLU A 171 9.51 14.09 6.75
CA GLU A 171 10.47 15.14 6.36
C GLU A 171 10.82 15.00 4.88
N VAL A 172 11.06 13.76 4.42
CA VAL A 172 11.42 13.47 3.03
C VAL A 172 10.32 13.89 2.07
N ARG A 173 9.04 13.72 2.45
CA ARG A 173 7.88 14.10 1.65
C ARG A 173 7.93 15.56 1.19
N GLU A 174 8.49 16.47 1.99
CA GLU A 174 8.61 17.89 1.63
C GLU A 174 9.51 18.12 0.40
N TYR A 175 10.47 17.22 0.17
CA TYR A 175 11.41 17.28 -0.97
C TYR A 175 10.85 16.66 -2.26
N PHE A 176 9.69 15.99 -2.21
CA PHE A 176 9.08 15.31 -3.37
C PHE A 176 7.70 15.88 -3.74
N PRO A 177 7.58 17.19 -4.07
CA PRO A 177 6.32 17.75 -4.53
C PRO A 177 5.92 17.09 -5.86
N ALA A 178 4.64 16.73 -5.98
CA ALA A 178 4.14 15.90 -7.07
C ALA A 178 4.48 16.45 -8.47
N SER A 179 4.42 17.77 -8.67
CA SER A 179 4.78 18.41 -9.95
C SER A 179 6.23 18.16 -10.35
N ARG A 180 7.17 18.26 -9.39
CA ARG A 180 8.60 18.00 -9.62
C ARG A 180 8.88 16.52 -9.86
N VAL A 181 8.21 15.63 -9.14
CA VAL A 181 8.36 14.18 -9.33
C VAL A 181 7.89 13.76 -10.72
N VAL A 182 6.75 14.28 -11.17
CA VAL A 182 6.24 14.03 -12.53
C VAL A 182 7.23 14.53 -13.57
N GLU A 183 7.66 15.79 -13.47
CA GLU A 183 8.64 16.39 -14.39
C GLU A 183 9.94 15.56 -14.46
N GLY A 184 10.50 15.23 -13.30
CA GLY A 184 11.74 14.44 -13.20
C GLY A 184 11.58 13.03 -13.77
N THR A 185 10.46 12.37 -13.51
CA THR A 185 10.17 11.02 -13.99
C THR A 185 10.02 11.01 -15.52
N LEU A 186 9.28 11.96 -16.08
CA LEU A 186 9.15 12.09 -17.55
C LEU A 186 10.51 12.36 -18.20
N LYS A 187 11.37 13.17 -17.58
CA LYS A 187 12.73 13.41 -18.06
C LYS A 187 13.61 12.17 -18.04
N ILE A 188 13.55 11.36 -16.97
CA ILE A 188 14.28 10.09 -16.88
C ILE A 188 13.84 9.16 -18.02
N TYR A 189 12.53 9.03 -18.24
CA TYR A 189 12.02 8.18 -19.32
C TYR A 189 12.32 8.72 -20.71
N SER A 190 12.31 10.05 -20.88
CA SER A 190 12.71 10.69 -22.13
C SER A 190 14.13 10.29 -22.51
N ASN A 191 15.05 10.35 -21.54
CA ASN A 191 16.45 9.98 -21.74
C ASN A 191 16.65 8.48 -21.96
N LEU A 192 15.93 7.65 -21.20
CA LEU A 192 16.10 6.19 -21.25
C LEU A 192 15.57 5.59 -22.55
N PHE A 193 14.45 6.11 -23.05
CA PHE A 193 13.74 5.55 -24.21
C PHE A 193 13.88 6.39 -25.48
N GLY A 194 14.54 7.54 -25.42
CA GLY A 194 14.68 8.42 -26.58
C GLY A 194 13.32 8.95 -27.04
N VAL A 195 12.47 9.37 -26.11
CA VAL A 195 11.15 9.94 -26.41
C VAL A 195 11.01 11.33 -25.81
N ILE A 196 10.05 12.12 -26.30
CA ILE A 196 9.68 13.43 -25.78
C ILE A 196 8.24 13.36 -25.32
N PHE A 197 7.98 13.79 -24.09
CA PHE A 197 6.64 13.99 -23.56
C PHE A 197 6.24 15.44 -23.75
N GLN A 198 5.22 15.70 -24.56
CA GLN A 198 4.67 17.03 -24.79
C GLN A 198 3.29 17.12 -24.16
N GLU A 199 3.10 18.02 -23.21
CA GLU A 199 1.79 18.23 -22.60
C GLU A 199 0.82 18.87 -23.59
N VAL A 200 -0.38 18.31 -23.69
CA VAL A 200 -1.46 18.85 -24.50
C VAL A 200 -2.21 19.90 -23.67
N GLU A 201 -2.21 21.14 -24.16
CA GLU A 201 -2.97 22.21 -23.51
C GLU A 201 -4.48 22.01 -23.71
N LYS A 202 -5.26 22.20 -22.64
CA LYS A 202 -6.73 22.10 -22.62
C LYS A 202 -7.26 20.80 -23.27
N PRO A 203 -6.81 19.63 -22.78
CA PRO A 203 -7.25 18.37 -23.35
C PRO A 203 -8.73 18.12 -23.00
N ASP A 204 -9.44 17.41 -23.88
CA ASP A 204 -10.77 16.90 -23.58
C ASP A 204 -10.63 15.70 -22.64
N VAL A 205 -10.87 15.93 -21.34
CA VAL A 205 -10.62 14.96 -20.25
C VAL A 205 -11.82 14.82 -19.32
N TRP A 206 -11.92 13.67 -18.67
CA TRP A 206 -13.06 13.32 -17.81
C TRP A 206 -13.04 13.97 -16.42
N SER A 207 -11.98 14.69 -16.05
CA SER A 207 -11.85 15.39 -14.75
C SER A 207 -10.77 16.47 -14.81
N GLU A 208 -10.93 17.54 -14.02
CA GLU A 208 -10.06 18.71 -13.99
C GLU A 208 -8.60 18.43 -13.59
N GLY A 209 -8.34 17.33 -12.86
CA GLY A 209 -6.99 16.96 -12.42
C GLY A 209 -6.19 16.14 -13.45
N VAL A 210 -6.79 15.77 -14.58
CA VAL A 210 -6.18 14.89 -15.58
C VAL A 210 -5.29 15.69 -16.52
N ARG A 211 -4.10 15.17 -16.80
CA ARG A 211 -3.14 15.77 -17.74
C ARG A 211 -2.88 14.80 -18.90
N LEU A 212 -2.87 15.34 -20.11
CA LEU A 212 -2.63 14.57 -21.34
C LEU A 212 -1.26 14.91 -21.90
N PHE A 213 -0.48 13.89 -22.28
CA PHE A 213 0.81 14.05 -22.93
C PHE A 213 0.87 13.25 -24.23
N ASP A 214 1.31 13.92 -25.31
CA ASP A 214 1.74 13.26 -26.54
C ASP A 214 3.16 12.70 -26.34
N VAL A 215 3.42 11.50 -26.87
CA VAL A 215 4.73 10.84 -26.80
C VAL A 215 5.32 10.75 -28.21
N LEU A 216 6.42 11.45 -28.42
CA LEU A 216 7.10 11.58 -29.70
C LEU A 216 8.44 10.86 -29.65
N ASP A 217 8.80 10.10 -30.68
CA ASP A 217 10.15 9.55 -30.82
C ASP A 217 11.13 10.71 -31.09
N THR A 218 12.29 10.70 -30.43
CA THR A 218 13.35 11.69 -30.70
C THR A 218 13.94 11.56 -32.11
N ASN A 219 13.83 10.39 -32.74
CA ASN A 219 14.43 10.08 -34.04
C ASN A 219 13.43 10.08 -35.21
N LEU A 220 12.13 10.04 -34.94
CA LEU A 220 11.08 9.99 -35.96
C LEU A 220 10.08 11.12 -35.69
N SER A 221 9.88 12.01 -36.66
CA SER A 221 8.92 13.11 -36.63
C SER A 221 7.45 12.65 -36.68
N ALA A 222 7.14 11.41 -36.28
CA ALA A 222 5.81 10.82 -36.24
C ALA A 222 5.48 10.36 -34.81
N SER A 223 4.27 10.68 -34.33
CA SER A 223 3.82 10.36 -32.98
C SER A 223 3.80 8.85 -32.71
N SER A 224 4.46 8.41 -31.63
CA SER A 224 4.57 6.99 -31.28
C SER A 224 3.45 6.52 -30.34
N GLY A 225 2.69 7.44 -29.73
CA GLY A 225 1.53 7.14 -28.88
C GLY A 225 1.07 8.32 -28.03
N ARG A 226 -0.01 8.12 -27.25
CA ARG A 226 -0.52 9.08 -26.26
C ARG A 226 -0.49 8.47 -24.86
N TYR A 227 -0.15 9.27 -23.86
CA TYR A 227 -0.15 8.89 -22.45
C TYR A 227 -1.11 9.78 -21.65
N CYS A 228 -2.09 9.16 -20.98
CA CYS A 228 -3.03 9.84 -20.08
C CYS A 228 -2.72 9.47 -18.63
N ARG A 229 -2.69 10.46 -17.73
CA ARG A 229 -2.60 10.24 -16.28
C ARG A 229 -3.59 11.08 -15.51
#